data_AF-A0A1A6FZV9-F1
#
_entry.id   AF-A0A1A6FZV9-F1
#
_cell.length_a   1.000
_cell.length_b   1.000
_cell.length_c   1.000
_cell.angle_alpha   90.00
_cell.angle_beta   90.00
_cell.angle_gamma   90.00
#
_symmetry.space_group_name_H-M   'P 1'
#
loop_
_entity.id
_entity.type
_entity.pdbx_description
1 polymer ?
#
loop_
_entity_poly.entity_id
_entity_poly.type
_entity_poly.pdbx_seq_one_letter_code
_entity_poly.pdbx_strand_id
1 'polypeptide(L)'
;MLLQDMLTMQQHVYTCLDSSACYEIFTESLLCSSRLENIHLAGQMMHCSGPSVDLPAAVTNKGGAQYRVRYGRSIDLVLAASREYFNSSTNLTDSCMDLARCCLQLITDRPAAIQEELDLIQALGCLEEFGVKILPLQVRLCSDRISLIKECVSQSPTCYKQSAKLLGLAELLRVAGEDPEERRGQVLILLVEQALHVHDYKAASTYCQELMAAGYPESWAVCSQLGQSEGYQDLATRQELMAFALTHCPPSSIELLLAASSALQTEASDHKYSKSWCEDGSASGSSSADLLHWTTATTMKVLSNTTTTTKAMLQAVSDGQWWKKSLAYLRPLQVPVESFAEVLLRTGKLAVAKTEVFPTT
;
A
#
# COMPACT_ATOMS: atom_id res chain seq x y z
N MET A 1 -40.06 29.47 -8.96
CA MET A 1 -40.14 30.39 -10.12
C MET A 1 -39.10 30.02 -11.16
N LEU A 2 -37.79 30.07 -10.86
CA LEU A 2 -36.73 29.83 -11.84
C LEU A 2 -36.88 28.54 -12.69
N LEU A 3 -37.10 27.37 -12.08
CA LEU A 3 -37.30 26.12 -12.83
C LEU A 3 -38.52 26.18 -13.77
N GLN A 4 -39.61 26.81 -13.31
CA GLN A 4 -40.82 26.97 -14.13
C GLN A 4 -40.56 27.89 -15.31
N ASP A 5 -39.83 28.98 -15.09
CA ASP A 5 -39.44 29.93 -16.14
C ASP A 5 -38.52 29.25 -17.17
N MET A 6 -37.57 28.42 -16.72
CA MET A 6 -36.72 27.59 -17.59
C MET A 6 -37.54 26.61 -18.44
N LEU A 7 -38.53 25.93 -17.84
CA LEU A 7 -39.40 25.01 -18.56
C LEU A 7 -40.29 25.75 -19.58
N THR A 8 -40.82 26.92 -19.22
CA THR A 8 -41.58 27.76 -20.15
C THR A 8 -40.69 28.23 -21.31
N MET A 9 -39.45 28.62 -21.05
CA MET A 9 -38.49 29.00 -22.09
C MET A 9 -38.12 27.82 -22.99
N GLN A 10 -37.91 26.63 -22.41
CA GLN A 10 -37.66 25.40 -23.17
C GLN A 10 -38.84 25.05 -24.09
N GLN A 11 -40.08 25.17 -23.59
CA GLN A 11 -41.29 24.87 -24.37
C GLN A 11 -41.51 25.81 -25.56
N HIS A 12 -41.13 27.09 -25.45
CA HIS A 12 -41.47 28.11 -26.45
C HIS A 12 -40.29 28.59 -27.30
N VAL A 13 -39.05 28.43 -26.80
CA VAL A 13 -37.83 28.98 -27.44
C VAL A 13 -36.80 27.89 -27.73
N TYR A 14 -36.54 26.98 -26.79
CA TYR A 14 -35.52 25.93 -26.93
C TYR A 14 -36.13 24.53 -27.11
N THR A 15 -36.99 24.38 -28.11
CA THR A 15 -37.73 23.12 -28.36
C THR A 15 -36.85 21.95 -28.79
N CYS A 16 -35.58 22.20 -29.13
CA CYS A 16 -34.59 21.16 -29.42
C CYS A 16 -33.98 20.51 -28.16
N LEU A 17 -34.22 21.08 -26.98
CA LEU A 17 -33.77 20.52 -25.71
C LEU A 17 -34.90 19.73 -25.07
N ASP A 18 -34.57 18.59 -24.47
CA ASP A 18 -35.52 17.85 -23.65
C ASP A 18 -35.80 18.58 -22.34
N SER A 19 -37.05 18.50 -21.84
CA SER A 19 -37.41 19.09 -20.54
C SER A 19 -36.55 18.56 -19.39
N SER A 20 -36.01 17.34 -19.48
CA SER A 20 -35.06 16.78 -18.51
C SER A 20 -33.80 17.61 -18.37
N ALA A 21 -33.32 18.24 -19.45
CA ALA A 21 -32.14 19.10 -19.41
C ALA A 21 -32.36 20.30 -18.48
N CYS A 22 -33.57 20.87 -18.42
CA CYS A 22 -33.89 21.96 -17.50
C CYS A 22 -33.75 21.52 -16.03
N TYR A 23 -34.19 20.31 -15.70
CA TYR A 23 -34.06 19.76 -14.34
C TYR A 23 -32.60 19.47 -13.99
N GLU A 24 -31.82 18.93 -14.94
CA GLU A 24 -30.39 18.68 -14.74
C GLU A 24 -29.62 20.00 -14.50
N ILE A 25 -29.79 20.99 -15.38
CA ILE A 25 -29.14 22.31 -15.25
C ILE A 25 -29.55 23.00 -13.94
N PHE A 26 -30.84 22.94 -13.58
CA PHE A 26 -31.32 23.54 -12.34
C PHE A 26 -30.74 22.83 -11.11
N THR A 27 -30.67 21.50 -11.13
CA THR A 27 -30.08 20.69 -10.05
C THR A 27 -28.59 20.99 -9.90
N GLU A 28 -27.85 21.04 -10.99
CA GLU A 28 -26.44 21.43 -11.03
C GLU A 28 -26.23 22.84 -10.44
N SER A 29 -27.06 23.81 -10.87
CA SER A 29 -27.02 25.18 -10.35
C SER A 29 -27.26 25.24 -8.84
N LEU A 30 -28.14 24.39 -8.31
CA LEU A 30 -28.38 24.29 -6.87
C LEU A 30 -27.17 23.70 -6.13
N LEU A 31 -26.58 22.62 -6.67
CA LEU A 31 -25.40 21.96 -6.09
C LEU A 31 -24.20 22.90 -6.02
N CYS A 32 -23.95 23.69 -7.07
CA CYS A 32 -22.81 24.62 -7.15
C CYS A 32 -23.07 26.00 -6.52
N SER A 33 -24.25 26.22 -5.90
CA SER A 33 -24.65 27.56 -5.40
C SER A 33 -23.92 28.04 -4.14
N SER A 34 -23.05 27.21 -3.55
CA SER A 34 -22.32 27.47 -2.30
C SER A 34 -23.23 27.71 -1.10
N ARG A 35 -24.45 27.17 -1.14
CA ARG A 35 -25.45 27.25 -0.06
C ARG A 35 -25.97 25.87 0.30
N LEU A 36 -25.83 25.50 1.57
CA LEU A 36 -26.25 24.20 2.09
C LEU A 36 -27.74 23.90 1.83
N GLU A 37 -28.60 24.90 2.01
CA GLU A 37 -30.05 24.78 1.77
C GLU A 37 -30.38 24.37 0.33
N ASN A 38 -29.64 24.90 -0.64
CA ASN A 38 -29.81 24.60 -2.05
C ASN A 38 -29.29 23.20 -2.39
N ILE A 39 -28.19 22.76 -1.77
CA ILE A 39 -27.68 21.39 -1.92
C ILE A 39 -28.73 20.38 -1.42
N HIS A 40 -29.37 20.64 -0.29
CA HIS A 40 -30.47 19.79 0.19
C HIS A 40 -31.68 19.80 -0.75
N LEU A 41 -32.03 20.96 -1.32
CA LEU A 41 -33.08 21.05 -2.33
C LEU A 41 -32.73 20.24 -3.59
N ALA A 42 -31.47 20.29 -4.04
CA ALA A 42 -30.99 19.48 -5.16
C ALA A 42 -31.19 17.98 -4.88
N GLY A 43 -30.90 17.52 -3.66
CA GLY A 43 -31.17 16.14 -3.23
C GLY A 43 -32.64 15.71 -3.39
N GLN A 44 -33.60 16.62 -3.14
CA GLN A 44 -35.03 16.33 -3.33
C GLN A 44 -35.44 16.20 -4.80
N MET A 45 -34.62 16.74 -5.71
CA MET A 45 -34.82 16.72 -7.17
C MET A 45 -34.09 15.56 -7.86
N MET A 46 -33.34 14.75 -7.12
CA MET A 46 -32.53 13.65 -7.63
C MET A 46 -33.01 12.29 -7.12
N HIS A 47 -32.71 11.23 -7.88
CA HIS A 47 -32.72 9.88 -7.31
C HIS A 47 -31.41 9.68 -6.54
N CYS A 48 -31.51 9.46 -5.24
CA CYS A 48 -30.38 9.41 -4.32
C CYS A 48 -29.98 7.98 -3.89
N SER A 49 -30.70 6.98 -4.38
CA SER A 49 -30.44 5.55 -4.15
C SER A 49 -30.76 4.78 -5.42
N GLY A 50 -29.99 3.72 -5.70
CA GLY A 50 -30.26 2.81 -6.79
C GLY A 50 -31.63 2.13 -6.67
N PRO A 51 -32.19 1.62 -7.77
CA PRO A 51 -33.44 0.86 -7.73
C PRO A 51 -33.24 -0.39 -6.87
N SER A 52 -33.88 -0.45 -5.70
CA SER A 52 -33.86 -1.62 -4.83
C SER A 52 -34.61 -2.78 -5.49
N VAL A 53 -33.98 -3.96 -5.57
CA VAL A 53 -34.62 -5.18 -6.11
C VAL A 53 -35.71 -5.72 -5.16
N ASP A 54 -35.67 -5.34 -3.88
CA ASP A 54 -36.63 -5.83 -2.87
C ASP A 54 -37.32 -4.67 -2.14
N LEU A 55 -38.46 -4.21 -2.65
CA LEU A 55 -39.53 -3.62 -1.84
C LEU A 55 -40.84 -3.59 -2.66
N PRO A 56 -41.93 -4.23 -2.18
CA PRO A 56 -43.25 -3.99 -2.74
C PRO A 56 -43.61 -2.53 -2.48
N ALA A 57 -44.00 -1.83 -3.55
CA ALA A 57 -44.39 -0.42 -3.62
C ALA A 57 -44.90 0.15 -2.28
N ALA A 58 -43.98 0.69 -1.48
CA ALA A 58 -44.32 1.39 -0.26
C ALA A 58 -44.96 2.73 -0.64
N VAL A 59 -46.27 2.78 -0.40
CA VAL A 59 -47.16 3.94 -0.46
C VAL A 59 -46.48 5.17 0.16
N THR A 60 -46.06 6.14 -0.65
CA THR A 60 -45.87 7.52 -0.19
C THR A 60 -46.38 8.54 -1.20
N ASN A 61 -47.43 9.23 -0.75
CA ASN A 61 -47.90 10.57 -1.08
C ASN A 61 -48.41 10.92 -2.49
N LYS A 62 -49.73 11.10 -2.51
CA LYS A 62 -50.49 12.00 -3.37
C LYS A 62 -49.88 13.41 -3.39
N GLY A 63 -48.99 13.65 -4.34
CA GLY A 63 -48.54 14.93 -4.84
C GLY A 63 -47.97 14.65 -6.22
N GLY A 64 -48.45 15.34 -7.26
CA GLY A 64 -48.19 14.98 -8.67
C GLY A 64 -46.73 14.63 -8.92
N ALA A 65 -46.48 13.60 -9.74
CA ALA A 65 -45.16 13.07 -10.02
C ALA A 65 -44.21 14.19 -10.52
N GLN A 66 -43.48 14.82 -9.61
CA GLN A 66 -42.44 15.78 -9.94
C GLN A 66 -41.29 14.99 -10.57
N TYR A 67 -40.85 15.46 -11.74
CA TYR A 67 -39.70 14.88 -12.41
C TYR A 67 -38.47 14.94 -11.49
N ARG A 68 -37.72 13.83 -11.42
CA ARG A 68 -36.44 13.74 -10.72
C ARG A 68 -35.34 13.32 -11.68
N VAL A 69 -34.16 13.90 -11.52
CA VAL A 69 -32.97 13.52 -12.29
C VAL A 69 -32.66 12.04 -12.06
N ARG A 70 -32.31 11.32 -13.13
CA ARG A 70 -32.04 9.87 -13.08
C ARG A 70 -30.84 9.57 -12.18
N TYR A 71 -30.80 8.40 -11.55
CA TYR A 71 -29.77 8.03 -10.57
C TYR A 71 -28.33 8.15 -11.11
N GLY A 72 -28.04 7.58 -12.29
CA GLY A 72 -26.70 7.68 -12.89
C GLY A 72 -26.27 9.14 -13.10
N ARG A 73 -27.17 9.99 -13.61
CA ARG A 73 -26.90 11.42 -13.78
C ARG A 73 -26.77 12.17 -12.46
N SER A 74 -27.52 11.74 -11.43
CA SER A 74 -27.43 12.32 -10.09
C SER A 74 -26.05 12.08 -9.47
N ILE A 75 -25.49 10.88 -9.66
CA ILE A 75 -24.11 10.57 -9.26
C ILE A 75 -23.12 11.51 -9.98
N ASP A 76 -23.24 11.64 -11.31
CA ASP A 76 -22.33 12.50 -12.09
C ASP A 76 -22.34 13.95 -11.60
N LEU A 77 -23.54 14.51 -11.36
CA LEU A 77 -23.71 15.89 -10.88
C LEU A 77 -23.13 16.06 -9.46
N VAL A 78 -23.41 15.12 -8.55
CA VAL A 78 -22.87 15.15 -7.18
C VAL A 78 -21.34 15.07 -7.18
N LEU A 79 -20.77 14.16 -7.98
CA LEU A 79 -19.32 14.02 -8.11
C LEU A 79 -18.70 15.30 -8.70
N ALA A 80 -19.27 15.86 -9.75
CA ALA A 80 -18.77 17.09 -10.36
C ALA A 80 -18.75 18.25 -9.35
N ALA A 81 -19.86 18.50 -8.66
CA ALA A 81 -19.96 19.55 -7.66
C ALA A 81 -19.02 19.32 -6.46
N SER A 82 -18.97 18.09 -5.93
CA SER A 82 -18.06 17.76 -4.82
C SER A 82 -16.60 17.97 -5.20
N ARG A 83 -16.19 17.58 -6.42
CA ARG A 83 -14.82 17.75 -6.92
C ARG A 83 -14.47 19.23 -7.05
N GLU A 84 -15.39 20.05 -7.54
CA GLU A 84 -15.19 21.50 -7.64
C GLU A 84 -14.96 22.14 -6.27
N TYR A 85 -15.80 21.82 -5.29
CA TYR A 85 -15.65 22.31 -3.91
C TYR A 85 -14.34 21.85 -3.28
N PHE A 86 -14.02 20.56 -3.42
CA PHE A 86 -12.79 19.99 -2.91
C PHE A 86 -11.55 20.68 -3.53
N ASN A 87 -11.54 20.85 -4.85
CA ASN A 87 -10.42 21.44 -5.58
C ASN A 87 -10.23 22.94 -5.29
N SER A 88 -11.31 23.62 -4.89
CA SER A 88 -11.30 25.04 -4.52
C SER A 88 -10.88 25.28 -3.07
N SER A 89 -10.84 24.24 -2.24
CA SER A 89 -10.55 24.33 -0.82
C SER A 89 -9.04 24.51 -0.57
N THR A 90 -8.71 25.34 0.42
CA THR A 90 -7.30 25.59 0.80
C THR A 90 -6.82 24.74 1.98
N ASN A 91 -7.72 24.13 2.75
CA ASN A 91 -7.46 23.23 3.87
C ASN A 91 -8.78 22.55 4.29
N LEU A 92 -8.75 21.73 5.34
CA LEU A 92 -9.94 21.02 5.84
C LEU A 92 -10.99 21.89 6.53
N THR A 93 -10.58 23.01 7.10
CA THR A 93 -11.49 23.95 7.80
C THR A 93 -12.22 24.90 6.85
N ASP A 94 -11.91 24.82 5.56
CA ASP A 94 -12.57 25.58 4.51
C ASP A 94 -14.05 25.17 4.41
N SER A 95 -14.97 26.15 4.37
CA SER A 95 -16.40 25.90 4.20
C SER A 95 -16.72 25.06 2.95
N CYS A 96 -15.89 25.14 1.91
CA CYS A 96 -16.03 24.32 0.71
C CYS A 96 -15.88 22.82 0.99
N MET A 97 -15.07 22.41 1.98
CA MET A 97 -14.93 20.99 2.35
C MET A 97 -16.21 20.43 2.95
N ASP A 98 -16.95 21.23 3.71
CA ASP A 98 -18.24 20.83 4.24
C ASP A 98 -19.28 20.70 3.12
N LEU A 99 -19.28 21.63 2.17
CA LEU A 99 -20.16 21.57 0.99
C LEU A 99 -19.86 20.35 0.12
N ALA A 100 -18.58 20.03 -0.13
CA ALA A 100 -18.17 18.82 -0.84
C ALA A 100 -18.73 17.56 -0.17
N ARG A 101 -18.55 17.46 1.16
CA ARG A 101 -19.08 16.33 1.95
C ARG A 101 -20.60 16.26 1.90
N CYS A 102 -21.29 17.39 2.01
CA CYS A 102 -22.75 17.46 1.91
C CYS A 102 -23.25 16.99 0.54
N CYS A 103 -22.59 17.37 -0.56
CA CYS A 103 -22.92 16.87 -1.90
C CYS A 103 -22.83 15.34 -1.95
N LEU A 104 -21.71 14.76 -1.53
CA LEU A 104 -21.50 13.31 -1.56
C LEU A 104 -22.50 12.54 -0.69
N GLN A 105 -22.88 13.11 0.47
CA GLN A 105 -23.84 12.51 1.39
C GLN A 105 -25.28 12.52 0.87
N LEU A 106 -25.58 13.22 -0.22
CA LEU A 106 -26.89 13.11 -0.88
C LEU A 106 -27.13 11.69 -1.42
N ILE A 107 -26.09 11.00 -1.92
CA ILE A 107 -26.22 9.63 -2.45
C ILE A 107 -26.08 8.64 -1.29
N THR A 108 -27.19 8.04 -0.88
CA THR A 108 -27.28 7.29 0.38
C THR A 108 -26.67 5.89 0.32
N ASP A 109 -26.68 5.27 -0.86
CA ASP A 109 -26.17 3.91 -1.09
C ASP A 109 -24.67 3.86 -1.41
N ARG A 110 -24.01 5.02 -1.48
CA ARG A 110 -22.54 5.19 -1.57
C ARG A 110 -21.89 4.23 -2.58
N PRO A 111 -22.20 4.34 -3.88
CA PRO A 111 -21.49 3.59 -4.91
C PRO A 111 -20.00 3.90 -4.86
N ALA A 112 -19.16 2.99 -5.40
CA ALA A 112 -17.71 3.05 -5.31
C ALA A 112 -17.15 4.47 -5.53
N ALA A 113 -17.48 5.12 -6.66
CA ALA A 113 -17.02 6.47 -7.00
C ALA A 113 -17.35 7.55 -5.94
N ILE A 114 -18.50 7.45 -5.25
CA ILE A 114 -18.87 8.37 -4.16
C ILE A 114 -18.04 8.06 -2.92
N GLN A 115 -17.85 6.79 -2.60
CA GLN A 115 -16.99 6.36 -1.50
C GLN A 115 -15.54 6.81 -1.72
N GLU A 116 -15.04 6.79 -2.96
CA GLU A 116 -13.67 7.25 -3.27
C GLU A 116 -13.42 8.70 -2.90
N GLU A 117 -14.38 9.57 -3.18
CA GLU A 117 -14.31 10.99 -2.84
C GLU A 117 -14.46 11.23 -1.34
N LEU A 118 -15.31 10.45 -0.66
CA LEU A 118 -15.44 10.48 0.81
C LEU A 118 -14.15 10.03 1.50
N ASP A 119 -13.53 8.96 1.01
CA ASP A 119 -12.25 8.44 1.52
C ASP A 119 -11.14 9.49 1.35
N LEU A 120 -11.11 10.20 0.22
CA LEU A 120 -10.14 11.26 -0.04
C LEU A 120 -10.30 12.44 0.94
N ILE A 121 -11.55 12.83 1.25
CA ILE A 121 -11.83 13.85 2.29
C ILE A 121 -11.37 13.36 3.67
N GLN A 122 -11.61 12.09 3.99
CA GLN A 122 -11.18 11.50 5.26
C GLN A 122 -9.65 11.39 5.35
N ALA A 123 -8.98 11.04 4.25
CA ALA A 123 -7.53 10.95 4.16
C ALA A 123 -6.87 12.29 4.47
N LEU A 124 -7.42 13.41 3.99
CA LEU A 124 -6.95 14.74 4.36
C LEU A 124 -6.98 14.96 5.88
N GLY A 125 -8.05 14.55 6.55
CA GLY A 125 -8.17 14.57 8.01
C GLY A 125 -7.01 13.86 8.70
N CYS A 126 -6.75 12.63 8.26
CA CYS A 126 -5.65 11.84 8.78
C CYS A 126 -4.28 12.49 8.48
N LEU A 127 -4.07 13.06 7.28
CA LEU A 127 -2.82 13.75 6.91
C LEU A 127 -2.56 14.96 7.82
N GLU A 128 -3.57 15.77 8.11
CA GLU A 128 -3.46 16.92 9.01
C GLU A 128 -3.16 16.49 10.45
N GLU A 129 -3.77 15.40 10.92
CA GLU A 129 -3.48 14.82 12.24
C GLU A 129 -2.02 14.31 12.36
N PHE A 130 -1.39 13.91 11.26
CA PHE A 130 0.04 13.59 11.23
C PHE A 130 0.93 14.82 11.08
N GLY A 131 0.37 16.01 10.85
CA GLY A 131 1.11 17.27 10.69
C GLY A 131 1.46 17.62 9.25
N VAL A 132 0.97 16.84 8.26
CA VAL A 132 1.25 17.09 6.84
C VAL A 132 0.36 18.22 6.33
N LYS A 133 0.98 19.36 5.99
CA LYS A 133 0.30 20.52 5.41
C LYS A 133 0.32 20.45 3.89
N ILE A 134 -0.76 19.93 3.32
CA ILE A 134 -0.91 19.75 1.87
C ILE A 134 -2.28 20.24 1.40
N LEU A 135 -2.33 20.87 0.23
CA LEU A 135 -3.59 21.35 -0.35
C LEU A 135 -4.44 20.16 -0.82
N PRO A 136 -5.78 20.21 -0.66
CA PRO A 136 -6.69 19.21 -1.20
C PRO A 136 -6.41 18.85 -2.66
N LEU A 137 -6.27 19.85 -3.54
CA LEU A 137 -5.96 19.65 -4.96
C LEU A 137 -4.64 18.90 -5.18
N GLN A 138 -3.62 19.17 -4.37
CA GLN A 138 -2.33 18.46 -4.47
C GLN A 138 -2.48 16.99 -4.10
N VAL A 139 -3.26 16.67 -3.06
CA VAL A 139 -3.56 15.28 -2.72
C VAL A 139 -4.31 14.61 -3.85
N ARG A 140 -5.33 15.24 -4.45
CA ARG A 140 -6.06 14.64 -5.60
C ARG A 140 -5.12 14.31 -6.77
N LEU A 141 -4.23 15.24 -7.13
CA LEU A 141 -3.32 15.11 -8.28
C LEU A 141 -2.07 14.26 -7.99
N CYS A 142 -1.87 13.80 -6.75
CA CYS A 142 -0.72 13.00 -6.36
C CYS A 142 -0.82 11.58 -6.95
N SER A 143 0.01 11.27 -7.96
CA SER A 143 0.12 9.92 -8.52
C SER A 143 0.83 8.95 -7.58
N ASP A 144 1.90 9.43 -6.91
CA ASP A 144 2.67 8.65 -5.95
C ASP A 144 2.05 8.72 -4.56
N ARG A 145 0.98 7.94 -4.35
CA ARG A 145 0.22 7.92 -3.08
C ARG A 145 1.07 7.52 -1.86
N ILE A 146 2.06 6.64 -2.05
CA ILE A 146 2.91 6.17 -0.95
C ILE A 146 3.83 7.28 -0.44
N SER A 147 4.20 8.26 -1.28
CA SER A 147 4.96 9.44 -0.86
C SER A 147 4.27 10.26 0.25
N LEU A 148 2.92 10.29 0.27
CA LEU A 148 2.16 10.97 1.32
C LEU A 148 2.30 10.27 2.67
N ILE A 149 2.34 8.93 2.68
CA ILE A 149 2.60 8.15 3.89
C ILE A 149 4.04 8.38 4.37
N LYS A 150 4.99 8.41 3.44
CA LYS A 150 6.39 8.71 3.75
C LYS A 150 6.54 10.08 4.40
N GLU A 151 5.82 11.08 3.91
CA GLU A 151 5.79 12.42 4.51
C GLU A 151 5.15 12.42 5.90
N CYS A 152 4.11 11.60 6.16
CA CYS A 152 3.58 11.43 7.52
C CYS A 152 4.64 10.84 8.47
N VAL A 153 5.35 9.81 8.01
CA VAL A 153 6.37 9.12 8.81
C VAL A 153 7.54 10.04 9.15
N SER A 154 7.89 10.98 8.26
CA SER A 154 8.97 11.95 8.47
C SER A 154 8.62 13.09 9.45
N GLN A 155 7.33 13.36 9.72
CA GLN A 155 6.91 14.46 10.63
C GLN A 155 7.35 14.25 12.07
N SER A 156 7.50 13.01 12.53
CA SER A 156 7.86 12.71 13.91
C SER A 156 8.66 11.42 14.02
N PRO A 157 9.71 11.40 14.87
CA PRO A 157 10.53 10.21 15.06
C PRO A 157 9.74 9.04 15.67
N THR A 158 8.53 9.23 16.19
CA THR A 158 7.72 8.14 16.76
C THR A 158 6.50 7.78 15.92
N CYS A 159 6.32 8.41 14.75
CA CYS A 159 5.14 8.21 13.89
C CYS A 159 4.94 6.74 13.50
N TYR A 160 6.04 6.02 13.24
CA TYR A 160 6.00 4.60 12.87
C TYR A 160 5.29 3.70 13.88
N LYS A 161 5.19 4.10 15.16
CA LYS A 161 4.48 3.34 16.21
C LYS A 161 2.96 3.34 16.01
N GLN A 162 2.42 4.25 15.19
CA GLN A 162 0.99 4.35 14.89
C GLN A 162 0.62 3.56 13.63
N SER A 163 1.16 2.34 13.48
CA SER A 163 1.03 1.52 12.27
C SER A 163 -0.42 1.32 11.80
N ALA A 164 -1.35 1.05 12.71
CA ALA A 164 -2.77 0.87 12.37
C ALA A 164 -3.37 2.12 11.69
N LYS A 165 -3.01 3.31 12.15
CA LYS A 165 -3.50 4.57 11.59
C LYS A 165 -2.84 4.89 10.24
N LEU A 166 -1.54 4.61 10.10
CA LEU A 166 -0.83 4.77 8.82
C LEU A 166 -1.34 3.80 7.75
N LEU A 167 -1.64 2.55 8.13
CA LEU A 167 -2.25 1.56 7.23
C LEU A 167 -3.67 1.97 6.82
N GLY A 168 -4.49 2.47 7.76
CA GLY A 168 -5.81 3.01 7.45
C GLY A 168 -5.75 4.23 6.52
N LEU A 169 -4.78 5.13 6.73
CA LEU A 169 -4.56 6.26 5.81
C LEU A 169 -4.13 5.77 4.41
N ALA A 170 -3.25 4.77 4.33
CA ALA A 170 -2.83 4.20 3.05
C ALA A 170 -4.00 3.56 2.29
N GLU A 171 -4.95 2.95 3.02
CA GLU A 171 -6.18 2.41 2.45
C GLU A 171 -7.09 3.51 1.89
N LEU A 172 -7.34 4.57 2.67
CA LEU A 172 -8.13 5.72 2.21
C LEU A 172 -7.50 6.40 0.98
N LEU A 173 -6.18 6.47 0.92
CA LEU A 173 -5.42 7.01 -0.21
C LEU A 173 -5.31 6.04 -1.40
N ARG A 174 -5.79 4.79 -1.27
CA ARG A 174 -5.63 3.71 -2.25
C ARG A 174 -4.18 3.54 -2.72
N VAL A 175 -3.25 3.55 -1.76
CA VAL A 175 -1.87 3.15 -2.03
C VAL A 175 -1.89 1.74 -2.64
N ALA A 176 -1.13 1.54 -3.72
CA ALA A 176 -1.14 0.32 -4.54
C ALA A 176 -2.50 -0.07 -5.15
N GLY A 177 -3.44 0.86 -5.29
CA GLY A 177 -4.75 0.58 -5.90
C GLY A 177 -5.55 -0.45 -5.10
N GLU A 178 -6.03 -1.50 -5.77
CA GLU A 178 -6.86 -2.57 -5.18
C GLU A 178 -6.05 -3.73 -4.58
N ASP A 179 -4.72 -3.61 -4.48
CA ASP A 179 -3.86 -4.64 -3.89
C ASP A 179 -3.58 -4.36 -2.41
N PRO A 180 -4.29 -5.00 -1.47
CA PRO A 180 -4.09 -4.77 -0.03
C PRO A 180 -2.77 -5.35 0.49
N GLU A 181 -2.23 -6.40 -0.15
CA GLU A 181 -0.98 -7.03 0.29
C GLU A 181 0.21 -6.14 -0.08
N GLU A 182 0.26 -5.66 -1.31
CA GLU A 182 1.26 -4.69 -1.78
C GLU A 182 1.20 -3.39 -0.96
N ARG A 183 -0.01 -2.87 -0.72
CA ARG A 183 -0.23 -1.70 0.12
C ARG A 183 0.36 -1.87 1.51
N ARG A 184 0.05 -3.00 2.16
CA ARG A 184 0.53 -3.31 3.50
C ARG A 184 2.05 -3.44 3.50
N GLY A 185 2.62 -4.15 2.53
CA GLY A 185 4.06 -4.35 2.36
C GLY A 185 4.82 -3.02 2.25
N GLN A 186 4.38 -2.15 1.33
CA GLN A 186 4.98 -0.82 1.13
C GLN A 186 4.97 0.03 2.41
N VAL A 187 3.84 0.08 3.12
CA VAL A 187 3.74 0.86 4.37
C VAL A 187 4.67 0.29 5.43
N LEU A 188 4.67 -1.03 5.64
CA LEU A 188 5.51 -1.68 6.65
C LEU A 188 7.01 -1.46 6.38
N ILE A 189 7.45 -1.48 5.11
CA ILE A 189 8.83 -1.13 4.75
C ILE A 189 9.19 0.27 5.24
N LEU A 190 8.33 1.29 4.98
CA LEU A 190 8.56 2.65 5.49
C LEU A 190 8.65 2.71 7.02
N LEU A 191 7.84 1.90 7.72
CA LEU A 191 7.88 1.85 9.19
C LEU A 191 9.19 1.24 9.69
N VAL A 192 9.68 0.18 9.03
CA VAL A 192 10.96 -0.44 9.35
C VAL A 192 12.10 0.54 9.12
N GLU A 193 12.14 1.21 7.97
CA GLU A 193 13.16 2.21 7.64
C GLU A 193 13.24 3.30 8.71
N GLN A 194 12.09 3.84 9.13
CA GLN A 194 12.04 4.86 10.17
C GLN A 194 12.47 4.31 11.54
N ALA A 195 12.03 3.10 11.90
CA ALA A 195 12.42 2.47 13.17
C ALA A 195 13.93 2.20 13.23
N LEU A 196 14.53 1.76 12.12
CA LEU A 196 15.97 1.57 11.98
C LEU A 196 16.74 2.90 12.11
N HIS A 197 16.24 3.96 11.47
CA HIS A 197 16.84 5.29 11.52
C HIS A 197 16.92 5.85 12.96
N VAL A 198 15.93 5.57 13.81
CA VAL A 198 15.93 5.97 15.23
C VAL A 198 16.46 4.89 16.17
N HIS A 199 17.02 3.81 15.64
CA HIS A 199 17.57 2.66 16.37
C HIS A 199 16.56 1.94 17.30
N ASP A 200 15.26 1.98 16.97
CA ASP A 200 14.23 1.15 17.63
C ASP A 200 14.18 -0.24 16.97
N TYR A 201 15.21 -1.03 17.25
CA TYR A 201 15.38 -2.35 16.66
C TYR A 201 14.24 -3.32 17.03
N LYS A 202 13.58 -3.11 18.18
CA LYS A 202 12.46 -3.95 18.61
C LYS A 202 11.24 -3.73 17.72
N ALA A 203 10.91 -2.48 17.42
CA ALA A 203 9.82 -2.17 16.50
C ALA A 203 10.17 -2.62 15.07
N ALA A 204 11.39 -2.34 14.61
CA ALA A 204 11.87 -2.79 13.30
C ALA A 204 11.74 -4.32 13.14
N SER A 205 12.16 -5.09 14.15
CA SER A 205 12.04 -6.55 14.14
C SER A 205 10.59 -7.03 14.06
N THR A 206 9.68 -6.36 14.74
CA THR A 206 8.26 -6.75 14.73
C THR A 206 7.69 -6.60 13.32
N TYR A 207 7.94 -5.47 12.66
CA TYR A 207 7.47 -5.25 11.29
C TYR A 207 8.18 -6.15 10.27
N CYS A 208 9.49 -6.40 10.41
CA CYS A 208 10.20 -7.35 9.55
C CYS A 208 9.63 -8.77 9.66
N GLN A 209 9.35 -9.25 10.88
CA GLN A 209 8.74 -10.57 11.08
C GLN A 209 7.36 -10.67 10.43
N GLU A 210 6.60 -9.58 10.49
CA GLU A 210 5.29 -9.49 9.83
C GLU A 210 5.41 -9.58 8.30
N LEU A 211 6.36 -8.84 7.71
CA LEU A 211 6.68 -8.88 6.28
C LEU A 211 7.14 -10.28 5.85
N MET A 212 7.98 -10.92 6.66
CA MET A 212 8.47 -12.29 6.41
C MET A 212 7.34 -13.33 6.51
N ALA A 213 6.42 -13.17 7.47
CA ALA A 213 5.27 -14.06 7.62
C ALA A 213 4.29 -13.93 6.44
N ALA A 214 4.10 -12.71 5.94
CA ALA A 214 3.35 -12.46 4.71
C ALA A 214 4.07 -13.03 3.48
N GLY A 215 5.40 -13.13 3.53
CA GLY A 215 6.24 -13.58 2.43
C GLY A 215 6.47 -12.48 1.40
N TYR A 216 6.59 -11.23 1.83
CA TYR A 216 6.72 -10.04 0.97
C TYR A 216 8.18 -9.83 0.52
N PRO A 217 8.57 -10.21 -0.71
CA PRO A 217 9.98 -10.34 -1.10
C PRO A 217 10.72 -9.00 -1.18
N GLU A 218 10.03 -7.90 -1.48
CA GLU A 218 10.58 -6.54 -1.57
C GLU A 218 11.15 -6.06 -0.22
N SER A 219 10.77 -6.69 0.89
CA SER A 219 11.31 -6.40 2.23
C SER A 219 12.74 -6.90 2.47
N TRP A 220 13.36 -7.62 1.53
CA TRP A 220 14.71 -8.18 1.68
C TRP A 220 15.74 -7.14 2.15
N ALA A 221 15.64 -5.90 1.66
CA ALA A 221 16.61 -4.84 1.96
C ALA A 221 16.53 -4.38 3.41
N VAL A 222 15.32 -4.19 3.95
CA VAL A 222 15.13 -3.78 5.35
C VAL A 222 15.39 -4.93 6.32
N CYS A 223 15.06 -6.16 5.94
CA CYS A 223 15.45 -7.37 6.67
C CYS A 223 16.99 -7.50 6.72
N SER A 224 17.66 -7.22 5.59
CA SER A 224 19.11 -7.16 5.48
C SER A 224 19.74 -6.13 6.44
N GLN A 225 19.20 -4.91 6.47
CA GLN A 225 19.72 -3.85 7.34
C GLN A 225 19.57 -4.19 8.83
N LEU A 226 18.41 -4.72 9.24
CA LEU A 226 18.19 -5.10 10.63
C LEU A 226 19.07 -6.29 11.05
N GLY A 227 19.21 -7.32 10.21
CA GLY A 227 20.04 -8.48 10.56
C GLY A 227 21.54 -8.16 10.68
N GLN A 228 22.00 -7.13 9.98
CA GLN A 228 23.38 -6.60 10.08
C GLN A 228 23.58 -5.61 11.22
N SER A 229 22.50 -5.18 11.90
CA SER A 229 22.60 -4.17 12.96
C SER A 229 23.21 -4.76 14.23
N GLU A 230 24.44 -4.37 14.56
CA GLU A 230 25.14 -4.79 15.79
C GLU A 230 24.42 -4.35 17.08
N GLY A 231 23.64 -3.25 17.01
CA GLY A 231 22.82 -2.77 18.11
C GLY A 231 21.65 -3.70 18.48
N TYR A 232 21.28 -4.63 17.60
CA TYR A 232 20.22 -5.61 17.86
C TYR A 232 20.81 -6.92 18.40
N GLN A 233 20.51 -7.23 19.65
CA GLN A 233 21.16 -8.33 20.39
C GLN A 233 20.55 -9.72 20.11
N ASP A 234 19.39 -9.79 19.47
CA ASP A 234 18.75 -11.06 19.15
C ASP A 234 19.39 -11.71 17.91
N LEU A 235 20.45 -12.48 18.16
CA LEU A 235 21.18 -13.22 17.13
C LEU A 235 20.29 -14.22 16.38
N ALA A 236 19.30 -14.84 17.03
CA ALA A 236 18.43 -15.82 16.38
C ALA A 236 17.55 -15.13 15.33
N THR A 237 16.94 -14.01 15.70
CA THR A 237 16.15 -13.20 14.77
C THR A 237 17.03 -12.59 13.68
N ARG A 238 18.24 -12.09 13.99
CA ARG A 238 19.21 -11.60 12.97
C ARG A 238 19.52 -12.67 11.92
N GLN A 239 19.72 -13.93 12.33
CA GLN A 239 19.98 -15.04 11.42
C GLN A 239 18.77 -15.33 10.51
N GLU A 240 17.55 -15.24 11.02
CA GLU A 240 16.33 -15.46 10.22
C GLU A 240 16.10 -14.34 9.20
N LEU A 241 16.34 -13.10 9.61
CA LEU A 241 16.31 -11.94 8.71
C LEU A 241 17.33 -12.08 7.57
N MET A 242 18.55 -12.56 7.87
CA MET A 242 19.58 -12.81 6.85
C MET A 242 19.19 -13.94 5.90
N ALA A 243 18.62 -15.03 6.42
CA ALA A 243 18.14 -16.13 5.60
C ALA A 243 17.06 -15.65 4.61
N PHE A 244 16.08 -14.89 5.09
CA PHE A 244 15.04 -14.30 4.25
C PHE A 244 15.60 -13.30 3.22
N ALA A 245 16.52 -12.43 3.63
CA ALA A 245 17.15 -11.50 2.70
C ALA A 245 17.89 -12.25 1.58
N LEU A 246 18.62 -13.32 1.90
CA LEU A 246 19.34 -14.14 0.92
C LEU A 246 18.40 -14.87 -0.06
N THR A 247 17.19 -15.26 0.35
CA THR A 247 16.23 -15.93 -0.54
C THR A 247 15.57 -14.97 -1.54
N HIS A 248 15.47 -13.68 -1.21
CA HIS A 248 14.73 -12.70 -2.02
C HIS A 248 15.61 -11.57 -2.60
N CYS A 249 16.89 -11.50 -2.25
CA CYS A 249 17.79 -10.46 -2.76
C CYS A 249 18.06 -10.60 -4.27
N PRO A 250 18.31 -9.48 -4.97
CA PRO A 250 18.77 -9.52 -6.35
C PRO A 250 20.19 -10.13 -6.43
N PRO A 251 20.58 -10.71 -7.58
CA PRO A 251 21.89 -11.35 -7.76
C PRO A 251 23.09 -10.45 -7.42
N SER A 252 22.94 -9.13 -7.62
CA SER A 252 23.97 -8.14 -7.31
C SER A 252 24.30 -8.01 -5.82
N SER A 253 23.41 -8.46 -4.93
CA SER A 253 23.56 -8.31 -3.47
C SER A 253 23.95 -9.62 -2.77
N ILE A 254 23.92 -10.76 -3.47
CA ILE A 254 24.16 -12.08 -2.87
C ILE A 254 25.53 -12.16 -2.19
N GLU A 255 26.60 -11.72 -2.86
CA GLU A 255 27.97 -11.81 -2.31
C GLU A 255 28.12 -11.02 -1.00
N LEU A 256 27.59 -9.79 -0.98
CA LEU A 256 27.61 -8.93 0.20
C LEU A 256 26.81 -9.53 1.35
N LEU A 257 25.62 -10.07 1.07
CA LEU A 257 24.77 -10.68 2.10
C LEU A 257 25.34 -11.99 2.62
N LEU A 258 25.98 -12.81 1.77
CA LEU A 258 26.67 -14.02 2.21
C LEU A 258 27.86 -13.70 3.11
N ALA A 259 28.60 -12.63 2.80
CA ALA A 259 29.69 -12.15 3.67
C ALA A 259 29.16 -11.75 5.04
N ALA A 260 28.08 -10.96 5.07
CA ALA A 260 27.45 -10.51 6.30
C ALA A 260 26.87 -11.68 7.11
N SER A 261 26.19 -12.63 6.47
CA SER A 261 25.64 -13.83 7.13
C SER A 261 26.74 -14.71 7.71
N SER A 262 27.87 -14.83 7.02
CA SER A 262 29.05 -15.58 7.47
C SER A 262 29.70 -14.95 8.71
N ALA A 263 29.83 -13.63 8.73
CA ALA A 263 30.31 -12.88 9.90
C ALA A 263 29.39 -13.08 11.12
N LEU A 264 28.07 -12.99 10.91
CA LEU A 264 27.07 -13.23 11.95
C LEU A 264 27.13 -14.65 12.54
N GLN A 265 27.41 -15.65 11.71
CA GLN A 265 27.54 -17.04 12.18
C GLN A 265 28.79 -17.24 13.06
N THR A 266 29.87 -16.51 12.74
CA THR A 266 31.09 -16.50 13.54
C THR A 266 30.83 -15.87 14.91
N GLU A 267 30.17 -14.71 14.94
CA GLU A 267 29.73 -14.01 16.16
C GLU A 267 28.88 -14.92 17.07
N ALA A 268 27.91 -15.63 16.49
CA ALA A 268 27.05 -16.55 17.24
C ALA A 268 27.80 -17.78 17.80
N SER A 269 28.83 -18.24 17.10
CA SER A 269 29.66 -19.38 17.54
C SER A 269 30.56 -18.98 18.71
N ASP A 270 31.20 -17.81 18.61
CA ASP A 270 32.02 -17.25 19.68
C ASP A 270 31.22 -16.96 20.94
N HIS A 271 29.98 -16.46 20.81
CA HIS A 271 29.07 -16.26 21.94
C HIS A 271 28.68 -17.57 22.64
N LYS A 272 28.42 -18.64 21.88
CA LYS A 272 28.15 -19.97 22.45
C LYS A 272 29.36 -20.52 23.20
N TYR A 273 30.55 -20.34 22.63
CA TYR A 273 31.80 -20.79 23.26
C TYR A 273 32.09 -19.95 24.52
N SER A 274 31.99 -18.63 24.47
CA SER A 274 32.20 -17.76 25.64
C SER A 274 31.22 -18.05 26.78
N LYS A 275 29.94 -18.31 26.48
CA LYS A 275 28.94 -18.70 27.49
C LYS A 275 29.23 -20.09 28.10
N SER A 276 29.87 -20.98 27.34
CA SER A 276 30.32 -22.29 27.82
C SER A 276 31.57 -22.22 28.71
N TRP A 277 32.36 -21.13 28.67
CA TRP A 277 33.62 -21.00 29.41
C TRP A 277 33.51 -20.11 30.65
N CYS A 278 32.37 -19.43 30.86
CA CYS A 278 32.14 -18.61 32.06
C CYS A 278 31.52 -19.38 33.25
N GLU A 279 31.28 -20.69 33.11
CA GLU A 279 30.90 -21.57 34.24
C GLU A 279 32.08 -22.30 34.90
N ASP A 280 33.33 -22.07 34.47
CA ASP A 280 34.49 -22.57 35.21
C ASP A 280 35.66 -21.57 35.12
N GLY A 281 35.97 -20.93 36.25
CA GLY A 281 37.06 -19.97 36.35
C GLY A 281 38.34 -20.58 36.91
N SER A 282 39.47 -20.36 36.23
CA SER A 282 40.69 -19.80 36.86
C SER A 282 41.81 -19.49 35.86
N ALA A 283 42.61 -18.51 36.27
CA ALA A 283 43.43 -17.61 35.47
C ALA A 283 44.92 -18.01 35.30
N SER A 284 45.61 -17.16 34.51
CA SER A 284 47.04 -16.73 34.57
C SER A 284 47.81 -17.05 33.27
N GLY A 285 48.57 -16.18 32.62
CA GLY A 285 48.99 -14.78 32.82
C GLY A 285 50.30 -14.51 32.04
N SER A 286 50.48 -13.29 31.49
CA SER A 286 51.76 -12.61 31.14
C SER A 286 52.61 -13.18 29.97
N SER A 287 53.38 -12.47 29.12
CA SER A 287 53.67 -11.04 28.81
C SER A 287 54.60 -11.03 27.55
N SER A 288 54.69 -9.88 26.87
CA SER A 288 55.86 -9.41 26.09
C SER A 288 56.12 -10.05 24.72
N ALA A 289 55.32 -9.66 23.71
CA ALA A 289 55.65 -9.84 22.28
C ALA A 289 55.20 -8.62 21.42
N ASP A 290 55.07 -7.44 22.03
CA ASP A 290 54.12 -6.41 21.57
C ASP A 290 54.59 -5.46 20.45
N LEU A 291 55.80 -5.58 19.90
CA LEU A 291 56.28 -4.62 18.89
C LEU A 291 56.63 -5.18 17.51
N LEU A 292 56.68 -6.51 17.34
CA LEU A 292 56.85 -7.16 16.02
C LEU A 292 55.63 -8.00 15.60
N HIS A 293 54.66 -8.15 16.51
CA HIS A 293 53.39 -8.81 16.22
C HIS A 293 52.39 -7.83 15.58
N TRP A 294 52.48 -6.53 15.82
CA TRP A 294 51.43 -5.58 15.40
C TRP A 294 51.36 -5.34 13.88
N THR A 295 52.50 -5.38 13.17
CA THR A 295 52.58 -5.20 11.71
C THR A 295 52.38 -6.52 10.93
N THR A 296 52.71 -7.66 11.55
CA THR A 296 52.46 -8.99 10.97
C THR A 296 51.03 -9.46 11.25
N ALA A 297 50.47 -9.15 12.42
CA ALA A 297 49.10 -9.49 12.79
C ALA A 297 48.07 -8.69 12.01
N THR A 298 48.33 -7.44 11.61
CA THR A 298 47.39 -6.68 10.76
C THR A 298 47.32 -7.23 9.34
N THR A 299 48.44 -7.66 8.77
CA THR A 299 48.47 -8.29 7.43
C THR A 299 47.94 -9.73 7.46
N MET A 300 48.24 -10.50 8.51
CA MET A 300 47.67 -11.83 8.74
C MET A 300 46.20 -11.80 9.14
N LYS A 301 45.70 -10.75 9.83
CA LYS A 301 44.25 -10.57 10.06
C LYS A 301 43.52 -10.35 8.76
N VAL A 302 44.09 -9.58 7.84
CA VAL A 302 43.46 -9.32 6.53
C VAL A 302 43.43 -10.60 5.68
N LEU A 303 44.50 -11.41 5.69
CA LEU A 303 44.57 -12.70 4.99
C LEU A 303 43.77 -13.82 5.67
N SER A 304 43.76 -13.88 7.00
CA SER A 304 42.94 -14.81 7.77
C SER A 304 41.48 -14.44 7.61
N ASN A 305 41.10 -13.16 7.71
CA ASN A 305 39.73 -12.71 7.49
C ASN A 305 39.29 -13.06 6.06
N THR A 306 40.12 -12.81 5.04
CA THR A 306 39.75 -13.17 3.66
C THR A 306 39.56 -14.69 3.50
N THR A 307 40.43 -15.51 4.08
CA THR A 307 40.35 -16.99 4.00
C THR A 307 39.23 -17.58 4.88
N THR A 308 39.01 -17.02 6.07
CA THR A 308 37.90 -17.41 6.95
C THR A 308 36.58 -16.96 6.37
N THR A 309 36.49 -15.79 5.72
CA THR A 309 35.29 -15.34 5.04
C THR A 309 34.96 -16.27 3.88
N THR A 310 35.92 -16.69 3.04
CA THR A 310 35.65 -17.68 1.97
C THR A 310 35.26 -19.04 2.53
N LYS A 311 35.93 -19.52 3.58
CA LYS A 311 35.60 -20.81 4.22
C LYS A 311 34.24 -20.77 4.93
N ALA A 312 33.94 -19.70 5.64
CA ALA A 312 32.69 -19.51 6.36
C ALA A 312 31.54 -19.18 5.40
N MET A 313 31.78 -18.54 4.26
CA MET A 313 30.82 -18.45 3.15
C MET A 313 30.49 -19.83 2.58
N LEU A 314 31.50 -20.66 2.28
CA LEU A 314 31.28 -22.04 1.84
C LEU A 314 30.57 -22.87 2.91
N GLN A 315 30.91 -22.68 4.18
CA GLN A 315 30.26 -23.37 5.29
C GLN A 315 28.80 -22.94 5.47
N ALA A 316 28.51 -21.64 5.35
CA ALA A 316 27.14 -21.10 5.41
C ALA A 316 26.28 -21.65 4.27
N VAL A 317 26.81 -21.74 3.05
CA VAL A 317 26.13 -22.37 1.90
C VAL A 317 26.00 -23.89 2.07
N SER A 318 26.89 -24.54 2.83
CA SER A 318 26.80 -25.97 3.12
C SER A 318 25.93 -26.33 4.34
N ASP A 319 25.48 -25.34 5.13
CA ASP A 319 24.72 -25.59 6.36
C ASP A 319 23.29 -26.05 6.05
N GLY A 320 22.96 -27.28 6.46
CA GLY A 320 21.64 -27.86 6.28
C GLY A 320 20.53 -27.11 7.04
N GLN A 321 20.84 -26.44 8.16
CA GLN A 321 19.87 -25.59 8.87
C GLN A 321 19.59 -24.30 8.12
N TRP A 322 20.60 -23.74 7.45
CA TRP A 322 20.42 -22.61 6.53
C TRP A 322 19.47 -23.00 5.39
N TRP A 323 19.74 -24.11 4.70
CA TRP A 323 18.83 -24.60 3.64
C TRP A 323 17.42 -24.87 4.16
N LYS A 324 17.27 -25.43 5.36
CA LYS A 324 15.95 -25.68 5.95
C LYS A 324 15.17 -24.39 6.20
N LYS A 325 15.82 -23.33 6.71
CA LYS A 325 15.20 -22.02 6.90
C LYS A 325 14.91 -21.31 5.58
N SER A 326 15.85 -21.35 4.63
CA SER A 326 15.67 -20.80 3.28
C SER A 326 14.52 -21.48 2.54
N LEU A 327 14.41 -22.81 2.63
CA LEU A 327 13.31 -23.59 2.06
C LEU A 327 11.94 -23.22 2.67
N ALA A 328 11.90 -22.73 3.92
CA ALA A 328 10.65 -22.28 4.53
C ALA A 328 10.10 -21.00 3.87
N TYR A 329 10.97 -20.17 3.27
CA TYR A 329 10.58 -18.95 2.57
C TYR A 329 10.39 -19.14 1.06
N LEU A 330 10.86 -20.26 0.51
CA LEU A 330 10.53 -20.68 -0.85
C LEU A 330 9.10 -21.25 -0.88
N ARG A 331 8.08 -20.37 -0.97
CA ARG A 331 6.72 -20.83 -1.31
C ARG A 331 6.75 -21.48 -2.71
N PRO A 332 6.04 -22.60 -2.92
CA PRO A 332 5.81 -23.10 -4.27
C PRO A 332 5.11 -22.00 -5.07
N LEU A 333 5.64 -21.67 -6.25
CA LEU A 333 4.93 -20.84 -7.21
C LEU A 333 3.57 -21.49 -7.48
N GLN A 334 2.49 -20.96 -6.92
CA GLN A 334 1.15 -21.21 -7.44
C GLN A 334 1.06 -20.44 -8.75
N VAL A 335 1.60 -21.05 -9.81
CA VAL A 335 1.23 -20.69 -11.16
C VAL A 335 -0.27 -20.96 -11.25
N PRO A 336 -1.11 -19.97 -11.61
CA PRO A 336 -2.50 -20.26 -11.94
C PRO A 336 -2.46 -21.36 -13.00
N VAL A 337 -3.11 -22.48 -12.73
CA VAL A 337 -3.31 -23.52 -13.75
C VAL A 337 -4.29 -22.91 -14.74
N GLU A 338 -3.80 -22.09 -15.67
CA GLU A 338 -4.54 -21.77 -16.88
C GLU A 338 -4.78 -23.11 -17.58
N SER A 339 -6.06 -23.47 -17.70
CA SER A 339 -6.46 -24.62 -18.47
C SER A 339 -5.93 -24.45 -19.89
N PHE A 340 -5.27 -25.46 -20.44
CA PHE A 340 -4.82 -25.48 -21.84
C PHE A 340 -5.94 -25.10 -22.84
N ALA A 341 -7.21 -25.29 -22.46
CA ALA A 341 -8.38 -24.88 -23.22
C ALA A 341 -8.54 -23.34 -23.34
N GLU A 342 -8.13 -22.59 -22.31
CA GLU A 342 -8.22 -21.13 -22.25
C GLU A 342 -7.15 -20.47 -23.12
N VAL A 343 -5.95 -21.06 -23.15
CA VAL A 343 -4.86 -20.67 -24.06
C VAL A 343 -5.22 -20.94 -25.53
N LEU A 344 -5.94 -22.03 -25.81
CA LEU A 344 -6.42 -22.35 -27.16
C LEU A 344 -7.53 -21.42 -27.64
N LEU A 345 -8.42 -20.97 -26.74
CA LEU A 345 -9.46 -19.99 -27.06
C LEU A 345 -8.88 -18.59 -27.32
N ARG A 346 -7.81 -18.21 -26.61
CA ARG A 346 -7.18 -16.89 -26.73
C ARG A 346 -6.26 -16.74 -27.95
N THR A 347 -5.71 -17.85 -28.46
CA THR A 347 -4.71 -17.82 -29.55
C THR A 347 -5.29 -17.99 -30.97
N GLY A 348 -6.62 -18.11 -31.13
CA GLY A 348 -7.27 -17.97 -32.43
C GLY A 348 -6.77 -18.90 -33.54
N LYS A 349 -6.18 -20.06 -33.20
CA LYS A 349 -5.73 -21.06 -34.19
C LYS A 349 -6.78 -22.15 -34.36
N LEU A 350 -7.89 -21.79 -34.99
CA LEU A 350 -8.73 -22.73 -35.74
C LEU A 350 -8.39 -22.58 -37.22
N ALA A 351 -7.32 -23.24 -37.65
CA ALA A 351 -6.99 -23.39 -39.06
C ALA A 351 -6.97 -24.87 -39.42
N VAL A 352 -8.09 -25.31 -40.00
CA VAL A 352 -8.20 -26.24 -41.13
C VAL A 352 -7.39 -27.54 -41.06
N ALA A 353 -8.07 -28.64 -40.75
CA ALA A 353 -7.75 -29.96 -41.29
C ALA A 353 -9.05 -30.75 -41.52
N LYS A 354 -9.80 -30.38 -42.56
CA LYS A 354 -10.74 -31.27 -43.26
C LYS A 354 -10.40 -31.18 -44.74
N THR A 355 -9.67 -32.19 -45.22
CA THR A 355 -9.82 -32.90 -46.50
C THR A 355 -8.49 -33.53 -46.89
N GLU A 356 -8.30 -34.81 -46.58
CA GLU A 356 -7.69 -35.72 -47.54
C GLU A 356 -8.56 -36.97 -47.61
N VAL A 357 -9.23 -37.07 -48.76
CA VAL A 357 -9.95 -38.23 -49.26
C VAL A 357 -8.89 -39.16 -49.86
N PHE A 358 -8.85 -40.42 -49.42
CA PHE A 358 -8.15 -41.49 -50.13
C PHE A 358 -8.81 -41.74 -51.49
N PRO A 359 -8.05 -41.86 -52.60
CA PRO A 359 -8.53 -42.55 -53.78
C PRO A 359 -7.95 -43.98 -53.81
N THR A 360 -8.82 -44.97 -53.93
CA THR A 360 -8.46 -46.25 -54.52
C THR A 360 -8.29 -46.05 -56.02
N THR A 361 -7.14 -46.51 -56.52
CA THR A 361 -6.67 -46.64 -57.93
C THR A 361 -6.37 -45.38 -58.71
#